data_AF-A0A914IK36-F1
#
_entry.id   AF-A0A914IK36-F1
#
_cell.length_a   1.000
_cell.length_b   1.000
_cell.length_c   1.000
_cell.angle_alpha   90.00
_cell.angle_beta   90.00
_cell.angle_gamma   90.00
#
_symmetry.space_group_name_H-M   'P 1'
#
loop_
_entity.id
_entity.type
_entity.pdbx_description
1 polymer ?
#
loop_
_entity_poly.entity_id
_entity_poly.type
_entity_poly.pdbx_seq_one_letter_code
_entity_poly.pdbx_strand_id
1 'polypeptide(L)' 'LLEMKQVQPPYNPNVESDRDLQHFDRQFTEEAPQLTLDDPDAIGRIDQSEFEGFEYINPLMMSKEDTV' A
#
# COMPACT_ATOMS: atom_id res chain seq x y z
N LEU A 1 23.16 -15.07 -2.96
CA LEU A 1 23.58 -13.78 -3.54
C LEU A 1 22.39 -12.97 -4.03
N LEU A 2 21.63 -13.50 -5.01
CA LEU A 2 20.46 -12.82 -5.56
C LEU A 2 19.35 -12.58 -4.52
N GLU A 3 18.98 -13.61 -3.73
CA GLU A 3 17.96 -13.50 -2.67
C GLU A 3 18.29 -12.45 -1.60
N MET A 4 19.60 -12.25 -1.32
CA MET A 4 20.09 -11.23 -0.39
C MET A 4 20.21 -9.83 -1.06
N LYS A 5 19.71 -9.66 -2.29
CA LYS A 5 19.79 -8.42 -3.08
C LYS A 5 21.23 -7.88 -3.28
N GLN A 6 22.23 -8.76 -3.30
CA GLN A 6 23.65 -8.37 -3.47
C GLN A 6 24.07 -8.26 -4.95
N VAL A 7 23.19 -8.61 -5.88
CA VAL A 7 23.42 -8.45 -7.32
C VAL A 7 22.73 -7.17 -7.77
N GLN A 8 23.48 -6.26 -8.40
CA GLN A 8 22.92 -5.01 -8.89
C GLN A 8 21.90 -5.26 -10.02
N PRO A 9 20.71 -4.65 -9.96
CA PRO A 9 19.76 -4.73 -11.06
C PRO A 9 20.35 -4.14 -12.35
N PRO A 10 19.95 -4.66 -13.52
CA PRO A 10 20.42 -4.13 -14.81
C PRO A 10 19.87 -2.72 -15.11
N TYR A 11 18.83 -2.29 -14.41
CA TYR A 11 18.22 -0.97 -14.52
C TYR A 11 17.97 -0.40 -13.13
N ASN A 12 18.34 0.87 -12.93
CA ASN A 12 18.07 1.63 -11.72
C ASN A 12 17.18 2.83 -12.08
N PRO A 13 15.89 2.86 -11.70
CA PRO A 13 15.02 3.99 -12.00
C PRO A 13 15.51 5.24 -11.27
N ASN A 14 15.42 6.39 -11.95
CA ASN A 14 15.68 7.67 -11.30
C ASN A 14 14.57 7.95 -10.28
N VAL A 15 14.91 8.43 -9.08
CA VAL A 15 13.94 8.82 -8.06
C VAL A 15 14.43 10.12 -7.42
N GLU A 16 13.64 11.19 -7.54
CA GLU A 16 14.08 12.52 -7.10
C GLU A 16 13.83 12.77 -5.60
N SER A 17 12.79 12.15 -5.02
CA SER A 17 12.43 12.27 -3.61
C SER A 17 11.49 11.16 -3.15
N ASP A 18 11.23 11.09 -1.85
CA ASP A 18 10.24 10.15 -1.26
C ASP A 18 8.80 10.37 -1.74
N ARG A 19 8.52 11.49 -2.43
CA ARG A 19 7.22 11.82 -3.02
C ARG A 19 7.28 11.91 -4.55
N ASP A 20 8.30 11.32 -5.17
CA ASP A 20 8.40 11.27 -6.62
C ASP A 20 7.29 10.38 -7.21
N LEU A 21 6.50 10.97 -8.11
CA LEU A 21 5.37 10.31 -8.76
C LEU A 21 5.63 10.06 -10.26
N GLN A 22 6.84 10.32 -10.78
CA GLN A 22 7.12 10.31 -12.23
C GLN A 22 6.92 8.95 -12.92
N HIS A 23 6.93 7.86 -12.15
CA HIS A 23 6.74 6.49 -12.66
C HIS A 23 5.30 6.00 -12.53
N PHE A 24 4.38 6.85 -12.07
CA PHE A 24 2.94 6.58 -12.03
C PHE A 24 2.23 7.31 -13.18
N ASP A 25 1.13 6.74 -13.67
CA ASP A 25 0.27 7.42 -14.62
C ASP A 25 -0.37 8.65 -13.95
N ARG A 26 -0.37 9.78 -14.66
CA ARG A 26 -0.92 11.05 -14.15
C ARG A 26 -2.39 10.95 -13.83
N GLN A 27 -3.14 10.08 -14.53
CA GLN A 27 -4.55 9.85 -14.23
C GLN A 27 -4.77 9.55 -12.74
N PHE A 28 -3.91 8.73 -12.12
CA PHE A 28 -4.05 8.39 -10.70
C PHE A 28 -3.52 9.46 -9.76
N THR A 29 -2.47 10.19 -10.16
CA THR A 29 -1.80 11.16 -9.28
C THR A 29 -2.50 12.53 -9.27
N GLU A 30 -3.28 12.83 -10.31
CA GLU A 30 -4.09 14.05 -10.41
C GLU A 30 -5.44 13.91 -9.69
N GLU A 31 -5.93 12.68 -9.52
CA GLU A 31 -7.14 12.41 -8.73
C GLU A 31 -6.90 12.74 -7.24
N ALA A 32 -7.93 13.30 -6.59
CA ALA A 32 -7.87 13.59 -5.17
C ALA A 32 -7.83 12.27 -4.37
N PRO A 33 -6.95 12.15 -3.35
CA PRO A 33 -6.86 10.94 -2.52
C PRO A 33 -8.04 10.86 -1.56
N GLN A 34 -9.19 10.43 -2.06
CA GLN A 34 -10.44 10.35 -1.31
C GLN A 34 -11.12 8.99 -1.52
N LEU A 35 -11.79 8.50 -0.48
CA LEU A 35 -12.66 7.34 -0.60
C LEU A 35 -13.95 7.75 -1.30
N THR A 36 -14.46 6.88 -2.18
CA THR A 36 -15.79 7.08 -2.76
C THR A 36 -16.84 6.94 -1.66
N LEU A 37 -17.92 7.73 -1.74
CA LEU A 37 -19.01 7.64 -0.77
C LEU A 37 -19.66 6.26 -0.82
N ASP A 38 -19.91 5.70 0.37
CA ASP A 38 -20.55 4.40 0.51
C ASP A 38 -22.04 4.45 0.16
N ASP A 39 -22.55 3.34 -0.39
CA ASP A 39 -23.99 3.09 -0.54
C ASP A 39 -24.45 2.14 0.58
N PRO A 40 -25.27 2.60 1.55
CA PRO A 40 -25.74 1.78 2.67
C PRO A 40 -26.49 0.52 2.22
N ASP A 41 -27.22 0.58 1.10
CA ASP A 41 -27.98 -0.55 0.58
C ASP A 41 -27.06 -1.61 -0.05
N ALA A 42 -25.92 -1.19 -0.59
CA ALA A 42 -24.89 -2.09 -1.08
C ALA A 42 -24.17 -2.77 0.09
N ILE A 43 -23.76 -1.99 1.09
CA ILE A 43 -23.08 -2.51 2.30
C ILE A 43 -23.97 -3.51 3.03
N GLY A 44 -25.26 -3.21 3.20
CA GLY A 44 -26.20 -4.08 3.91
C GLY A 44 -26.44 -5.44 3.25
N ARG A 45 -26.08 -5.62 1.98
CA ARG A 45 -26.19 -6.90 1.25
C ARG A 45 -24.94 -7.78 1.33
N ILE A 46 -23.84 -7.25 1.86
CA ILE A 46 -22.57 -7.96 1.95
C ILE A 46 -22.59 -8.85 3.19
N ASP A 47 -22.23 -10.13 3.04
CA ASP A 47 -22.03 -11.04 4.16
C ASP A 47 -20.71 -10.71 4.88
N GLN A 48 -20.80 -10.17 6.09
CA GLN A 48 -19.62 -9.75 6.86
C GLN A 48 -18.80 -10.93 7.36
N SER A 49 -19.36 -12.14 7.42
CA SER A 49 -18.61 -13.33 7.87
C SER A 49 -17.51 -13.73 6.87
N GLU A 50 -17.63 -13.31 5.60
CA GLU A 50 -16.59 -13.52 4.58
C GLU A 50 -15.28 -12.77 4.89
N PHE A 51 -15.33 -11.77 5.78
CA PHE A 51 -14.18 -10.96 6.18
C PHE A 51 -13.59 -11.37 7.53
N GLU A 52 -14.11 -12.42 8.17
CA GLU A 52 -13.55 -12.93 9.43
C GLU A 52 -12.09 -13.36 9.26
N GLY A 53 -11.19 -12.80 10.07
CA GLY A 53 -9.75 -13.08 10.01
C GLY A 53 -9.00 -12.26 8.94
N PHE A 54 -9.62 -11.22 8.38
CA PHE A 54 -8.96 -10.27 7.49
C PHE A 54 -7.90 -9.42 8.20
N GLU A 55 -8.08 -9.18 9.51
CA GLU A 55 -7.18 -8.33 10.28
C GLU A 55 -5.78 -8.94 10.39
N TYR A 56 -4.78 -8.22 9.89
CA TYR A 56 -3.38 -8.59 10.03
C TYR A 56 -2.54 -7.36 10.32
N ILE A 57 -1.68 -7.47 11.33
CA ILE A 57 -0.62 -6.50 11.60
C ILE A 57 0.70 -7.25 11.54
N ASN A 58 1.67 -6.73 10.78
CA ASN A 58 2.99 -7.32 10.71
C ASN A 58 3.69 -7.23 12.08
N PRO A 59 3.98 -8.34 12.78
CA PRO A 59 4.59 -8.30 14.11
C PRO A 59 5.98 -7.63 14.13
N LEU A 60 6.70 -7.65 13.00
CA LEU A 60 8.02 -7.03 12.86
C LEU A 60 7.95 -5.50 12.68
N MET A 61 6.77 -4.95 12.38
CA MET A 61 6.54 -3.51 12.36
C MET A 61 6.28 -2.97 13.76
N MET A 62 5.51 -3.71 14.58
CA MET A 62 5.17 -3.30 15.96
C MET A 62 6.42 -3.13 16.84
N SER A 63 7.46 -3.96 16.65
CA SER A 63 8.70 -3.87 17.45
C SER A 63 9.57 -2.64 17.17
N LYS A 64 9.29 -1.86 16.11
CA LYS A 64 10.08 -0.67 15.75
C LYS A 64 9.51 0.64 16.27
N GLU A 65 8.26 0.63 16.75
CA GLU A 65 7.54 1.84 17.20
C GLU A 65 7.65 2.06 18.73
N ASP A 66 8.26 1.13 19.48
CA ASP A 66 8.43 1.19 20.94
C ASP A 66 9.68 1.94 21.46
N THR A 67 10.42 2.64 20.59
CA THR A 67 11.39 3.66 21.06
C THR A 67 10.74 5.03 21.03
N VAL A 68 9.99 5.32 22.10
CA VAL A 68 9.62 6.69 22.53
C VAL A 68 10.83 7.40 23.13
#